data_AF-A0A2E6RNS5-F1
#
_entry.id   AF-A0A2E6RNS5-F1
#
_cell.length_a   1.000
_cell.length_b   1.000
_cell.length_c   1.000
_cell.angle_alpha   90.00
_cell.angle_beta   90.00
_cell.angle_gamma   90.00
#
_symmetry.space_group_name_H-M   'P 1'
#
loop_
_entity.id
_entity.type
_entity.pdbx_description
1 polymer ?
#
loop_
_entity_poly.entity_id
_entity_poly.type
_entity_poly.pdbx_seq_one_letter_code
_entity_poly.pdbx_strand_id
1 'polypeptide(L)' 'MDISKNKFLINDIIRMAWSDKVSFEEIKKKTNLSEKKIIKIMRNELNPKNYISWRKRVKGRKSKHRKLNEIRDNDYSIL' A
#
# COMPACT_ATOMS: atom_id res chain seq x y z
N MET A 1 1.95 17.51 -11.93
CA MET A 1 2.15 16.33 -12.80
C MET A 1 1.15 15.26 -12.40
N ASP A 2 0.10 15.08 -13.20
CA ASP A 2 -1.01 14.17 -12.88
C ASP A 2 -0.69 12.74 -13.34
N ILE A 3 -0.17 11.94 -12.42
CA ILE A 3 0.27 10.55 -12.65
C ILE A 3 -0.92 9.63 -13.03
N SER A 4 -2.14 10.08 -12.74
CA SER A 4 -3.41 9.39 -13.04
C SER A 4 -3.59 9.02 -14.52
N LYS A 5 -2.87 9.68 -15.44
CA LYS A 5 -2.96 9.42 -16.88
C LYS A 5 -1.93 8.41 -17.41
N ASN A 6 -0.90 8.03 -16.64
CA ASN A 6 0.18 7.17 -17.14
C ASN A 6 0.05 5.74 -16.60
N LYS A 7 -0.64 4.89 -17.36
CA LYS A 7 -0.88 3.48 -17.02
C LYS A 7 0.41 2.65 -16.88
N PHE A 8 1.47 3.01 -17.61
CA PHE A 8 2.78 2.35 -17.51
C PHE A 8 3.42 2.59 -16.13
N LEU A 9 3.41 3.84 -15.67
CA LEU A 9 3.92 4.20 -14.34
C LEU A 9 3.13 3.52 -13.20
N ILE A 10 1.82 3.38 -13.35
CA ILE A 10 0.97 2.67 -12.38
C ILE A 10 1.35 1.19 -12.32
N ASN A 11 1.52 0.53 -13.46
CA ASN A 11 1.94 -0.88 -13.51
C ASN A 11 3.33 -1.08 -12.87
N ASP A 12 4.26 -0.15 -13.08
CA ASP A 12 5.58 -0.18 -12.44
C ASP A 12 5.49 0.02 -10.93
N ILE A 13 4.64 0.93 -10.45
CA ILE A 13 4.38 1.10 -9.01
C ILE A 13 3.80 -0.19 -8.42
N ILE A 14 2.85 -0.83 -9.11
CA ILE A 14 2.24 -2.09 -8.67
C ILE A 14 3.30 -3.20 -8.60
N ARG A 15 4.12 -3.34 -9.64
CA ARG A 15 5.25 -4.30 -9.67
C ARG A 15 6.24 -4.04 -8.54
N MET A 16 6.66 -2.79 -8.35
CA MET A 16 7.61 -2.42 -7.31
C MET A 16 7.05 -2.69 -5.90
N ALA A 17 5.81 -2.31 -5.62
CA ALA A 17 5.24 -2.52 -4.29
C ALA A 17 4.73 -3.95 -4.04
N TRP A 18 4.65 -4.81 -5.07
CA TRP A 18 4.54 -6.27 -4.91
C TRP A 18 5.89 -6.95 -4.69
N SER A 19 6.99 -6.32 -5.08
CA SER A 19 8.34 -6.86 -4.86
C SER A 19 8.75 -6.66 -3.41
N ASP A 20 8.88 -7.76 -2.67
CA ASP A 20 9.32 -7.74 -1.25
C ASP A 20 10.70 -7.09 -1.04
N LYS A 21 11.49 -6.95 -2.11
CA LYS A 21 12.83 -6.33 -2.11
C LYS A 21 12.81 -4.80 -2.19
N VAL A 22 11.66 -4.18 -2.45
CA VAL A 22 11.57 -2.72 -2.63
C VAL A 22 10.78 -2.10 -1.48
N SER A 23 11.40 -1.16 -0.77
CA SER A 23 10.75 -0.41 0.31
C SER A 23 9.94 0.77 -0.25
N PHE A 24 8.90 1.22 0.47
CA PHE A 24 8.11 2.39 0.07
C PHE A 24 8.95 3.66 -0.09
N GLU A 25 10.04 3.78 0.66
CA GLU A 25 10.99 4.89 0.52
C GLU A 25 11.71 4.89 -0.83
N GLU A 26 12.08 3.73 -1.37
CA GLU A 26 12.69 3.64 -2.70
C GLU A 26 11.68 3.98 -3.81
N ILE A 27 10.45 3.49 -3.67
CA ILE A 27 9.36 3.83 -4.60
C ILE A 27 9.10 5.33 -4.55
N LYS A 28 9.10 5.93 -3.35
CA LYS A 28 8.98 7.38 -3.16
C LYS A 28 10.15 8.12 -3.82
N LYS A 29 11.39 7.65 -3.67
CA LYS A 29 12.55 8.28 -4.33
C LYS A 29 12.44 8.27 -5.86
N LYS A 30 11.95 7.18 -6.46
CA LYS A 30 11.80 7.05 -7.92
C LYS A 30 10.59 7.78 -8.50
N THR A 31 9.48 7.77 -7.78
CA THR A 31 8.18 8.27 -8.30
C THR A 31 7.77 9.59 -7.67
N ASN A 32 8.51 10.06 -6.66
CA ASN A 32 8.18 11.19 -5.81
C ASN A 32 6.80 11.06 -5.11
N LEU A 33 6.29 9.83 -4.97
CA LEU A 33 5.00 9.54 -4.35
C LEU A 33 5.13 9.17 -2.88
N SER A 34 4.31 9.79 -2.03
CA SER A 34 4.19 9.38 -0.64
C SER A 34 3.57 7.99 -0.53
N GLU A 35 3.89 7.28 0.55
CA GLU A 35 3.31 5.97 0.85
C GLU A 35 1.78 5.99 0.78
N LYS A 36 1.15 7.01 1.37
CA LYS A 36 -0.31 7.21 1.31
C LYS A 36 -0.85 7.22 -0.12
N LYS A 37 -0.12 7.86 -1.05
CA LYS A 37 -0.53 7.94 -2.46
C LYS A 37 -0.34 6.60 -3.18
N ILE A 38 0.75 5.87 -2.88
CA ILE A 38 0.98 4.51 -3.37
C ILE A 38 -0.13 3.56 -2.89
N ILE A 39 -0.51 3.64 -1.61
CA ILE A 39 -1.61 2.84 -1.05
C ILE A 39 -2.94 3.16 -1.75
N LYS A 40 -3.21 4.44 -2.04
CA LYS A 40 -4.41 4.84 -2.78
C LYS A 40 -4.43 4.30 -4.20
N ILE A 41 -3.29 4.33 -4.91
CA ILE A 41 -3.15 3.73 -6.24
C ILE A 41 -3.39 2.22 -6.17
N MET A 42 -2.74 1.52 -5.24
CA MET A 42 -2.92 0.08 -5.03
C MET A 42 -4.37 -0.29 -4.73
N ARG A 43 -5.08 0.54 -3.95
CA ARG A 43 -6.51 0.31 -3.63
C ARG A 43 -7.42 0.49 -4.85
N ASN A 44 -7.10 1.43 -5.73
CA ASN A 44 -7.90 1.70 -6.92
C ASN A 44 -7.64 0.70 -8.06
N GLU A 45 -6.41 0.18 -8.15
CA GLU A 45 -5.99 -0.70 -9.26
C GLU A 45 -6.16 -2.19 -8.95
N LEU A 46 -6.06 -2.60 -7.69
CA LEU A 46 -6.20 -4.00 -7.31
C LEU A 46 -7.64 -4.34 -6.91
N ASN A 47 -8.07 -5.55 -7.28
CA ASN A 47 -9.28 -6.13 -6.73
C ASN A 47 -9.20 -6.22 -5.18
N PRO A 48 -10.33 -6.05 -4.46
CA PRO A 48 -10.36 -6.01 -3.00
C PRO A 48 -9.64 -7.20 -2.33
N LYS A 49 -9.82 -8.41 -2.85
CA LYS A 49 -9.16 -9.63 -2.36
C LYS A 49 -7.63 -9.55 -2.46
N ASN A 50 -7.11 -9.07 -3.60
CA ASN A 50 -5.66 -8.92 -3.82
C ASN A 50 -5.08 -7.79 -2.97
N TYR A 51 -5.82 -6.69 -2.82
CA TYR A 51 -5.44 -5.59 -1.95
C TYR A 51 -5.33 -6.04 -0.48
N ILE A 52 -6.30 -6.82 0.02
CA ILE A 52 -6.25 -7.37 1.39
C ILE A 52 -5.01 -8.26 1.58
N SER A 53 -4.71 -9.16 0.65
CA SER A 53 -3.52 -10.02 0.70
C SER A 53 -2.22 -9.22 0.68
N TRP A 54 -2.14 -8.18 -0.15
CA TRP A 54 -1.01 -7.26 -0.17
C TRP A 54 -0.88 -6.47 1.13
N ARG A 55 -1.98 -5.94 1.68
CA ARG A 55 -1.98 -5.22 2.96
C ARG A 55 -1.58 -6.10 4.14
N LYS A 56 -1.98 -7.37 4.16
CA LYS A 56 -1.53 -8.32 5.19
C LYS A 56 -0.01 -8.48 5.18
N ARG A 57 0.63 -8.55 4.01
CA ARG A 57 2.10 -8.63 3.87
C ARG A 57 2.79 -7.33 4.27
N VAL A 58 2.29 -6.19 3.78
CA VAL A 58 2.85 -4.87 4.07
C VAL A 58 2.72 -4.50 5.55
N LYS A 59 1.55 -4.72 6.16
CA LYS A 59 1.28 -4.47 7.60
C LYS A 59 2.01 -5.49 8.50
N GLY A 60 2.39 -6.64 7.96
CA GLY A 60 3.15 -7.69 8.65
C GLY A 60 4.59 -7.29 9.00
N ARG A 61 5.13 -6.22 8.40
CA ARG A 61 6.37 -5.57 8.85
C ARG A 61 6.11 -4.75 10.12
N LYS A 62 5.68 -5.42 11.20
CA LYS A 62 5.66 -4.80 12.53
C LYS A 62 7.12 -4.56 12.94
N SER A 63 7.48 -3.30 13.04
CA SER A 63 8.65 -2.84 13.77
C SER A 63 8.70 -3.54 15.14
N LYS A 64 9.91 -3.86 15.60
CA LYS A 64 10.22 -4.62 16.83
C LYS A 64 9.56 -4.09 18.12
N HIS A 65 8.92 -2.91 18.12
CA HIS A 65 8.24 -2.36 19.29
C HIS A 65 6.77 -2.78 19.32
N ARG A 66 6.57 -4.02 19.74
CA ARG A 66 5.27 -4.59 20.07
C ARG A 66 4.90 -4.16 21.50
N LYS A 67 4.26 -3.02 21.66
CA LYS A 67 3.42 -2.75 22.84
C LYS A 67 2.25 -1.84 22.44
N LEU A 68 1.04 -2.35 22.71
CA LEU A 68 -0.25 -1.66 22.72
C LEU A 68 -0.90 -1.41 21.36
N ASN A 69 -1.63 -2.42 20.87
CA ASN A 69 -2.80 -2.21 20.01
C ASN A 69 -3.80 -3.34 20.30
N GLU A 70 -4.39 -3.27 21.48
CA GLU A 70 -5.79 -3.63 21.64
C GLU A 70 -6.61 -2.38 21.30
N ILE A 71 -7.72 -2.59 20.58
CA ILE A 71 -8.85 -1.65 20.41
C ILE A 71 -8.65 -0.60 19.30
N ARG A 72 -9.16 -0.93 18.11
CA ARG A 72 -10.01 -0.11 17.19
C ARG A 72 -9.65 -0.33 15.73
N ASP A 73 -10.42 -1.19 15.07
CA ASP A 73 -10.79 -1.05 13.65
C ASP A 73 -11.79 -2.16 13.31
N ASN A 74 -12.93 -2.17 14.01
CA ASN A 74 -14.12 -2.87 13.55
C ASN A 74 -15.29 -1.89 13.61
N ASP A 75 -15.19 -0.85 12.79
CA ASP A 75 -16.24 0.14 12.59
C ASP A 75 -16.47 0.22 11.09
N TYR A 76 -17.23 -0.75 10.56
CA TYR A 76 -18.00 -0.67 9.29
C TYR A 76 -18.85 -1.95 9.16
N SER A 77 -19.94 -2.03 9.92
CA SER A 77 -21.18 -2.68 9.45
C SER A 77 -22.32 -2.29 10.37
N ILE A 78 -23.24 -1.53 9.81
CA ILE A 78 -24.58 -1.21 10.32
C ILE A 78 -25.26 -2.52 10.77
N LEU A 79 -25.58 -2.61 12.06
CA LEU A 79 -26.81 -3.10 12.70
C LEU A 79 -26.68 -2.92 14.22
#